data_AF-A0A7S0JCL0-F1
#
_entry.id   AF-A0A7S0JCL0-F1
#
_cell.length_a   1.000
_cell.length_b   1.000
_cell.length_c   1.000
_cell.angle_alpha   90.00
_cell.angle_beta   90.00
_cell.angle_gamma   90.00
#
_symmetry.space_group_name_H-M   'P 1'
#
loop_
_entity.id
_entity.type
_entity.pdbx_description
1 polymer ?
#
loop_
_entity_poly.entity_id
_entity_poly.type
_entity_poly.pdbx_seq_one_letter_code
_entity_poly.pdbx_strand_id
1 'polypeptide(L)'
;GSDAEEEAYAPPRAPPEAGEADEPCDWDEPVLLLDLSEAARQLGAAHVDLNAVREQLLQTLSGAFLSRSAELFCSGYCRHSTRERCAAEREALELTAQGSVFTVIHYPREAEGADVDALWAAVRAPSGWEAVDELKELIADVSRDVRWKSEMCVEIEALAAKEATAFEQVGDDDSTPSGESPSEAPSVIDLLLDMLSRDLPRAPTTPLADHVFELAERRRCLRRLWQATFGRLPPASQLALKHMPRADFQPVRSNGPKRMLVPLPPR
;
A
#
# COMPACT_ATOMS: atom_id res chain seq x y z
N GLY A 1 -46.76 13.46 -19.05
CA GLY A 1 -46.56 12.34 -18.12
C GLY A 1 -45.07 12.19 -17.99
N SER A 2 -44.55 12.52 -16.82
CA SER A 2 -43.15 12.35 -16.46
C SER A 2 -43.06 11.06 -15.66
N ASP A 3 -42.61 9.99 -16.29
CA ASP A 3 -42.31 8.73 -15.62
C ASP A 3 -40.94 8.89 -14.96
N ALA A 4 -40.97 9.13 -13.65
CA ALA A 4 -39.81 9.03 -12.78
C ALA A 4 -39.59 7.55 -12.47
N GLU A 5 -38.49 6.99 -12.96
CA GLU A 5 -38.06 5.64 -12.65
C GLU A 5 -37.67 5.56 -11.17
N GLU A 6 -38.48 4.85 -10.41
CA GLU A 6 -38.32 4.54 -9.00
C GLU A 6 -37.23 3.46 -8.88
N GLU A 7 -36.00 3.88 -8.60
CA GLU A 7 -34.86 2.99 -8.42
C GLU A 7 -35.02 2.20 -7.11
N ALA A 8 -35.40 0.92 -7.24
CA ALA A 8 -35.70 0.04 -6.12
C ALA A 8 -34.46 -0.24 -5.27
N TYR A 9 -34.55 0.05 -3.97
CA TYR A 9 -33.53 -0.25 -2.97
C TYR A 9 -33.21 -1.76 -2.94
N ALA A 10 -31.97 -2.13 -3.24
CA ALA A 10 -31.46 -3.48 -3.10
C ALA A 10 -30.87 -3.68 -1.69
N PRO A 11 -31.36 -4.63 -0.88
CA PRO A 11 -30.81 -4.88 0.44
C PRO A 11 -29.35 -5.40 0.35
N PRO A 12 -28.53 -5.16 1.39
CA PRO A 12 -27.14 -5.61 1.43
C PRO A 12 -27.04 -7.14 1.30
N ARG A 13 -26.10 -7.60 0.44
CA ARG A 13 -25.84 -9.02 0.22
C ARG A 13 -25.39 -9.69 1.52
N ALA A 14 -26.04 -10.79 1.88
CA ALA A 14 -25.61 -11.63 2.99
C ALA A 14 -24.20 -12.20 2.72
N PRO A 15 -23.34 -12.33 3.74
CA PRO A 15 -22.03 -12.95 3.59
C PRO A 15 -22.19 -14.44 3.20
N PRO A 16 -21.29 -14.98 2.36
CA PRO A 16 -21.39 -16.35 1.87
C PRO A 16 -21.24 -17.36 3.03
N GLU A 17 -22.09 -18.39 3.03
CA GLU A 17 -22.06 -19.48 4.00
C GLU A 17 -20.84 -20.38 3.75
N ALA A 18 -20.13 -20.75 4.83
CA ALA A 18 -18.93 -21.57 4.81
C ALA A 18 -19.28 -23.04 4.50
N GLY A 19 -19.10 -23.45 3.24
CA GLY A 19 -19.13 -24.85 2.80
C GLY A 19 -17.77 -25.29 2.28
N GLU A 20 -17.24 -26.39 2.82
CA GLU A 20 -15.95 -26.99 2.48
C GLU A 20 -15.88 -27.48 1.01
N ALA A 21 -14.96 -26.91 0.25
CA ALA A 21 -14.25 -27.55 -0.86
C ALA A 21 -12.93 -26.78 -1.06
N ASP A 22 -11.83 -27.49 -1.30
CA ASP A 22 -10.62 -26.94 -1.96
C ASP A 22 -11.01 -26.50 -3.39
N GLU A 23 -11.91 -25.52 -3.50
CA GLU A 23 -12.05 -24.78 -4.74
C GLU A 23 -10.70 -24.10 -4.97
N PRO A 24 -10.11 -24.22 -6.17
CA PRO A 24 -8.92 -23.47 -6.50
C PRO A 24 -9.22 -22.02 -6.19
N CYS A 25 -8.46 -21.42 -5.28
CA CYS A 25 -8.58 -19.99 -4.99
C CYS A 25 -8.47 -19.26 -6.33
N ASP A 26 -9.57 -18.68 -6.80
CA ASP A 26 -9.68 -17.98 -8.08
C ASP A 26 -8.90 -16.64 -8.09
N TRP A 27 -8.04 -16.45 -7.10
CA TRP A 27 -7.26 -15.24 -6.90
C TRP A 27 -5.83 -15.48 -7.38
N ASP A 28 -5.34 -14.56 -8.20
CA ASP A 28 -3.99 -14.61 -8.76
C ASP A 28 -2.92 -14.57 -7.66
N GLU A 29 -2.12 -15.63 -7.55
CA GLU A 29 -1.14 -15.86 -6.47
C GLU A 29 -0.05 -14.76 -6.44
N PRO A 30 0.38 -14.29 -5.26
CA PRO A 30 1.45 -13.31 -5.16
C PRO A 30 2.80 -13.96 -5.47
N VAL A 31 3.68 -13.22 -6.15
CA VAL A 31 5.06 -13.64 -6.44
C VAL A 31 6.04 -12.49 -6.24
N LEU A 32 7.31 -12.85 -6.01
CA LEU A 32 8.42 -11.90 -5.98
C LEU A 32 9.14 -11.88 -7.32
N LEU A 33 9.35 -10.69 -7.88
CA LEU A 33 10.23 -10.44 -9.01
C LEU A 33 11.54 -9.86 -8.49
N LEU A 34 12.65 -10.56 -8.72
CA LEU A 34 13.97 -10.20 -8.21
C LEU A 34 14.97 -10.00 -9.34
N ASP A 35 15.63 -8.85 -9.35
CA ASP A 35 16.77 -8.58 -10.24
C ASP A 35 18.03 -9.29 -9.70
N LEU A 36 18.37 -10.41 -10.30
CA LEU A 36 19.55 -11.20 -9.93
C LEU A 36 20.85 -10.44 -10.25
N SER A 37 20.85 -9.59 -11.28
CA SER A 37 22.02 -8.82 -11.66
C SER A 37 22.32 -7.73 -10.62
N GLU A 38 21.30 -7.08 -10.05
CA GLU A 38 21.47 -6.15 -8.94
C GLU A 38 21.84 -6.88 -7.65
N ALA A 39 21.17 -7.98 -7.33
CA ALA A 39 21.50 -8.79 -6.16
C ALA A 39 22.96 -9.27 -6.19
N ALA A 40 23.45 -9.73 -7.35
CA ALA A 40 24.84 -10.12 -7.56
C ALA A 40 25.83 -8.95 -7.31
N ARG A 41 25.48 -7.74 -7.75
CA ARG A 41 26.27 -6.53 -7.53
C ARG A 41 26.33 -6.13 -6.06
N GLN A 42 25.23 -6.26 -5.33
CA GLN A 42 25.17 -6.00 -3.89
C GLN A 42 26.00 -7.02 -3.08
N LEU A 43 26.09 -8.27 -3.58
CA LEU A 43 26.97 -9.29 -3.01
C LEU A 43 28.46 -9.10 -3.40
N GLY A 44 28.79 -8.07 -4.19
CA GLY A 44 30.16 -7.67 -4.50
C GLY A 44 30.87 -8.57 -5.50
N ALA A 45 30.13 -9.33 -6.31
CA ALA A 45 30.73 -10.33 -7.20
C ALA A 45 30.64 -9.89 -8.67
N ALA A 46 31.81 -9.74 -9.31
CA ALA A 46 31.95 -9.13 -10.65
C ALA A 46 31.62 -10.10 -11.82
N HIS A 47 31.77 -11.40 -11.60
CA HIS A 47 31.39 -12.47 -12.53
C HIS A 47 30.75 -13.59 -11.72
N VAL A 48 29.43 -13.52 -11.56
CA VAL A 48 28.68 -14.46 -10.73
C VAL A 48 27.86 -15.36 -11.62
N ASP A 49 27.90 -16.65 -11.32
CA ASP A 49 26.86 -17.56 -11.75
C ASP A 49 25.54 -17.11 -11.12
N LEU A 50 24.63 -16.59 -11.94
CA LEU A 50 23.32 -16.09 -11.49
C LEU A 50 22.48 -17.20 -10.85
N ASN A 51 22.71 -18.47 -11.19
CA ASN A 51 22.05 -19.59 -10.54
C ASN A 51 22.53 -19.74 -9.09
N ALA A 52 23.83 -19.59 -8.84
CA ALA A 52 24.38 -19.61 -7.48
C ALA A 52 23.84 -18.45 -6.63
N VAL A 53 23.69 -17.25 -7.22
CA VAL A 53 23.05 -16.10 -6.54
C VAL A 53 21.60 -16.44 -6.19
N ARG A 54 20.84 -17.00 -7.14
CA ARG A 54 19.45 -17.40 -6.90
C ARG A 54 19.34 -18.44 -5.78
N GLU A 55 20.19 -19.46 -5.78
CA GLU A 55 20.20 -20.49 -4.74
C GLU A 55 20.54 -19.90 -3.37
N GLN A 56 21.53 -19.00 -3.30
CA GLN A 56 21.89 -18.30 -2.07
C GLN A 56 20.74 -17.41 -1.55
N LEU A 57 20.02 -16.72 -2.44
CA LEU A 57 18.84 -15.93 -2.08
C LEU A 57 17.72 -16.83 -1.55
N LEU A 58 17.42 -17.95 -2.22
CA LEU A 58 16.42 -18.91 -1.77
C LEU A 58 16.76 -19.50 -0.39
N GLN A 59 18.04 -19.81 -0.14
CA GLN A 59 18.51 -20.24 1.17
C GLN A 59 18.37 -19.13 2.23
N THR A 60 18.65 -17.89 1.86
CA THR A 60 18.51 -16.74 2.78
C THR A 60 17.05 -16.47 3.14
N LEU A 61 16.15 -16.65 2.17
CA LEU A 61 14.70 -16.55 2.37
C LEU A 61 14.13 -17.72 3.19
N SER A 62 14.79 -18.89 3.15
CA SER A 62 14.36 -20.06 3.90
C SER A 62 14.39 -19.80 5.41
N GLY A 63 13.26 -20.04 6.09
CA GLY A 63 13.10 -19.89 7.54
C GLY A 63 12.57 -18.54 8.02
N ALA A 64 12.71 -17.46 7.26
CA ALA A 64 12.23 -16.12 7.62
C ALA A 64 11.74 -15.35 6.39
N PHE A 65 10.87 -15.97 5.59
CA PHE A 65 10.55 -15.51 4.24
C PHE A 65 9.92 -14.11 4.19
N LEU A 66 9.01 -13.77 5.10
CA LEU A 66 8.33 -12.48 5.09
C LEU A 66 9.27 -11.36 5.55
N SER A 67 10.00 -11.59 6.64
CA SER A 67 10.97 -10.65 7.17
C SER A 67 12.11 -10.39 6.17
N ARG A 68 12.62 -11.43 5.51
CA ARG A 68 13.69 -11.31 4.51
C ARG A 68 13.19 -10.72 3.20
N SER A 69 11.97 -11.04 2.76
CA SER A 69 11.41 -10.38 1.57
C SER A 69 11.17 -8.89 1.81
N ALA A 70 10.75 -8.48 3.01
CA ALA A 70 10.69 -7.07 3.40
C ALA A 70 12.05 -6.35 3.29
N GLU A 71 13.14 -7.01 3.67
CA GLU A 71 14.52 -6.48 3.49
C GLU A 71 14.87 -6.33 2.00
N LEU A 72 14.50 -7.30 1.17
CA LEU A 72 14.72 -7.27 -0.28
C LEU A 72 13.89 -6.17 -0.98
N PHE A 73 12.69 -5.87 -0.49
CA PHE A 73 11.92 -4.73 -0.99
C PHE A 73 12.64 -3.42 -0.68
N CYS A 74 13.16 -3.27 0.54
CA CYS A 74 13.90 -2.06 0.95
C CYS A 74 15.19 -1.85 0.14
N SER A 75 15.79 -2.91 -0.41
CA SER A 75 16.99 -2.79 -1.23
C SER A 75 16.73 -2.36 -2.68
N GLY A 76 15.46 -2.25 -3.10
CA GLY A 76 15.06 -1.67 -4.38
C GLY A 76 15.18 -2.59 -5.61
N TYR A 77 15.58 -3.84 -5.42
CA TYR A 77 15.71 -4.83 -6.50
C TYR A 77 14.72 -6.01 -6.42
N CYS A 78 13.79 -5.92 -5.48
CA CYS A 78 12.64 -6.82 -5.36
C CYS A 78 11.35 -6.05 -5.64
N ARG A 79 10.46 -6.64 -6.42
CA ARG A 79 9.12 -6.12 -6.71
C ARG A 79 8.08 -7.18 -6.45
N HIS A 80 6.90 -6.72 -6.06
CA HIS A 80 5.76 -7.59 -5.92
C HIS A 80 5.08 -7.70 -7.28
N SER A 81 4.64 -8.90 -7.63
CA SER A 81 3.84 -9.17 -8.81
C SER A 81 2.82 -10.25 -8.47
N THR A 82 2.07 -10.66 -9.48
CA THR A 82 1.14 -11.78 -9.40
C THR A 82 1.50 -12.80 -10.47
N ARG A 83 1.04 -14.03 -10.33
CA ARG A 83 1.40 -15.12 -11.22
C ARG A 83 0.97 -14.87 -12.67
N GLU A 84 -0.16 -14.22 -12.91
CA GLU A 84 -0.59 -13.87 -14.27
C GLU A 84 0.23 -12.73 -14.86
N ARG A 85 0.60 -11.73 -14.04
CA ARG A 85 1.31 -10.52 -14.51
C ARG A 85 2.83 -10.70 -14.61
N CYS A 86 3.41 -11.62 -13.84
CA CYS A 86 4.86 -11.67 -13.65
C CYS A 86 5.65 -11.89 -14.93
N ALA A 87 5.11 -12.64 -15.90
CA ALA A 87 5.79 -12.89 -17.17
C ALA A 87 5.96 -11.60 -18.00
N ALA A 88 4.88 -10.83 -18.15
CA ALA A 88 4.88 -9.58 -18.90
C ALA A 88 5.69 -8.49 -18.18
N GLU A 89 5.57 -8.39 -16.86
CA GLU A 89 6.36 -7.44 -16.06
C GLU A 89 7.85 -7.74 -16.13
N ARG A 90 8.24 -9.02 -16.03
CA ARG A 90 9.62 -9.45 -16.19
C ARG A 90 10.18 -9.05 -17.56
N GLU A 91 9.44 -9.33 -18.64
CA GLU A 91 9.85 -8.96 -20.00
C GLU A 91 10.04 -7.44 -20.13
N ALA A 92 9.09 -6.64 -19.63
CA ALA A 92 9.19 -5.19 -19.66
C ALA A 92 10.40 -4.66 -18.86
N LEU A 93 10.72 -5.28 -17.72
CA LEU A 93 11.88 -4.92 -16.90
C LEU A 93 13.20 -5.28 -17.58
N GLU A 94 13.30 -6.47 -18.19
CA GLU A 94 14.51 -6.92 -18.90
C GLU A 94 14.77 -6.09 -20.17
N LEU A 95 13.71 -5.64 -20.86
CA LEU A 95 13.83 -4.76 -22.03
C LEU A 95 14.39 -3.38 -21.67
N THR A 96 14.06 -2.86 -20.49
CA THR A 96 14.42 -1.51 -20.07
C THR A 96 15.73 -1.45 -19.31
N ALA A 97 16.07 -2.50 -18.56
CA ALA A 97 17.32 -2.59 -17.82
C ALA A 97 18.28 -3.56 -18.53
N GLN A 98 18.95 -3.08 -19.59
CA GLN A 98 19.87 -3.90 -20.40
C GLN A 98 20.88 -4.66 -19.54
N GLY A 99 20.90 -6.00 -19.68
CA GLY A 99 21.78 -6.90 -18.92
C GLY A 99 21.28 -7.29 -17.52
N SER A 100 20.09 -6.83 -17.13
CA SER A 100 19.41 -7.29 -15.92
C SER A 100 18.70 -8.60 -16.20
N VAL A 101 18.80 -9.55 -15.27
CA VAL A 101 18.16 -10.85 -15.37
C VAL A 101 17.23 -10.99 -14.18
N PHE A 102 15.95 -11.17 -14.46
CA PHE A 102 14.94 -11.25 -13.41
C PHE A 102 14.53 -12.70 -13.17
N THR A 103 14.32 -13.04 -11.90
CA THR A 103 13.78 -14.35 -11.50
C THR A 103 12.47 -14.17 -10.74
N VAL A 104 11.59 -15.16 -10.88
CA VAL A 104 10.34 -15.26 -10.14
C VAL A 104 10.57 -16.18 -8.95
N ILE A 105 10.20 -15.73 -7.75
CA ILE A 105 10.17 -16.54 -6.53
C ILE A 105 8.74 -16.58 -6.02
N HIS A 106 8.19 -17.79 -5.90
CA HIS A 106 6.87 -18.00 -5.31
C HIS A 106 6.96 -17.88 -3.79
N TYR A 107 5.91 -17.31 -3.19
CA TYR A 107 5.76 -17.39 -1.75
C TYR A 107 5.53 -18.86 -1.34
N PRO A 108 6.08 -19.30 -0.19
CA PRO A 108 5.67 -20.57 0.39
C PRO A 108 4.23 -20.45 0.91
N ARG A 109 3.48 -21.55 0.94
CA ARG A 109 2.11 -21.59 1.48
C ARG A 109 2.05 -21.05 2.93
N GLU A 110 3.02 -21.44 3.75
CA GLU A 110 3.20 -20.92 5.10
C GLU A 110 4.54 -20.22 5.24
N ALA A 111 4.53 -19.02 5.83
CA ALA A 111 5.72 -18.23 6.11
C ALA A 111 5.65 -17.65 7.53
N GLU A 112 6.63 -17.97 8.38
CA GLU A 112 6.71 -17.46 9.75
C GLU A 112 5.41 -17.68 10.55
N GLY A 113 4.77 -18.84 10.38
CA GLY A 113 3.53 -19.20 11.05
C GLY A 113 2.27 -18.51 10.51
N ALA A 114 2.37 -17.76 9.41
CA ALA A 114 1.23 -17.19 8.71
C ALA A 114 0.95 -17.96 7.42
N ASP A 115 -0.34 -18.19 7.14
CA ASP A 115 -0.83 -18.68 5.85
C ASP A 115 -0.79 -17.53 4.84
N VAL A 116 0.05 -17.66 3.81
CA VAL A 116 0.23 -16.62 2.80
C VAL A 116 -1.00 -16.45 1.93
N ASP A 117 -1.72 -17.54 1.64
CA ASP A 117 -2.94 -17.49 0.83
C ASP A 117 -4.02 -16.72 1.59
N ALA A 118 -4.15 -16.94 2.91
CA ALA A 118 -5.05 -16.18 3.75
C ALA A 118 -4.66 -14.68 3.83
N LEU A 119 -3.37 -14.36 3.95
CA LEU A 119 -2.90 -12.97 3.94
C LEU A 119 -3.24 -12.28 2.61
N TRP A 120 -3.00 -12.95 1.48
CA TRP A 120 -3.28 -12.40 0.16
C TRP A 120 -4.78 -12.31 -0.14
N ALA A 121 -5.56 -13.30 0.30
CA ALA A 121 -7.02 -13.25 0.21
C ALA A 121 -7.57 -12.02 0.95
N ALA A 122 -7.04 -11.67 2.13
CA ALA A 122 -7.44 -10.45 2.83
C ALA A 122 -7.10 -9.17 2.03
N VAL A 123 -5.98 -9.16 1.30
CA VAL A 123 -5.60 -8.04 0.41
C VAL A 123 -6.57 -7.92 -0.76
N ARG A 124 -6.98 -9.03 -1.38
CA ARG A 124 -7.84 -9.07 -2.57
C ARG A 124 -9.34 -9.07 -2.27
N ALA A 125 -9.74 -9.35 -1.03
CA ALA A 125 -11.15 -9.41 -0.66
C ALA A 125 -11.84 -8.07 -0.95
N PRO A 126 -13.03 -8.06 -1.58
CA PRO A 126 -13.77 -6.83 -1.79
C PRO A 126 -14.23 -6.26 -0.45
N SER A 127 -14.25 -4.94 -0.34
CA SER A 127 -14.78 -4.23 0.82
C SER A 127 -16.23 -3.78 0.59
N GLY A 128 -16.84 -3.16 1.60
CA GLY A 128 -18.15 -2.52 1.46
C GLY A 128 -18.12 -1.15 0.78
N TRP A 129 -16.94 -0.63 0.41
CA TRP A 129 -16.78 0.76 -0.05
C TRP A 129 -15.80 0.85 -1.22
N GLU A 130 -16.26 1.39 -2.35
CA GLU A 130 -15.43 1.57 -3.57
C GLU A 130 -14.13 2.36 -3.29
N ALA A 131 -14.19 3.38 -2.42
CA ALA A 131 -13.01 4.15 -2.01
C ALA A 131 -11.93 3.28 -1.35
N VAL A 132 -12.34 2.26 -0.62
CA VAL A 132 -11.44 1.32 0.06
C VAL A 132 -10.89 0.32 -0.95
N ASP A 133 -11.72 -0.20 -1.87
CA ASP A 133 -11.27 -1.13 -2.91
C ASP A 133 -10.17 -0.50 -3.79
N GLU A 134 -10.36 0.75 -4.22
CA GLU A 134 -9.35 1.49 -4.98
C GLU A 134 -8.03 1.67 -4.21
N LEU A 135 -8.11 1.83 -2.89
CA LEU A 135 -6.94 1.94 -2.03
C LEU A 135 -6.28 0.57 -1.79
N LYS A 136 -7.06 -0.51 -1.70
CA LYS A 136 -6.56 -1.89 -1.61
C LYS A 136 -5.84 -2.31 -2.88
N GLU A 137 -6.33 -1.90 -4.07
CA GLU A 137 -5.63 -2.12 -5.33
C GLU A 137 -4.27 -1.41 -5.35
N LEU A 138 -4.19 -0.17 -4.84
CA LEU A 138 -2.90 0.50 -4.66
C LEU A 138 -1.96 -0.27 -3.74
N ILE A 139 -2.46 -0.76 -2.62
CA ILE A 139 -1.68 -1.55 -1.65
C ILE A 139 -1.21 -2.87 -2.26
N ALA A 140 -2.05 -3.51 -3.07
CA ALA A 140 -1.69 -4.72 -3.79
C ALA A 140 -0.52 -4.48 -4.75
N ASP A 141 -0.43 -3.30 -5.38
CA ASP A 141 0.63 -2.94 -6.32
C ASP A 141 1.93 -2.44 -5.65
N VAL A 142 1.94 -2.04 -4.37
CA VAL A 142 3.19 -1.54 -3.75
C VAL A 142 4.25 -2.62 -3.55
N SER A 143 5.53 -2.22 -3.56
CA SER A 143 6.68 -3.10 -3.30
C SER A 143 6.90 -3.31 -1.81
N ARG A 144 5.96 -3.99 -1.16
CA ARG A 144 5.99 -4.39 0.26
C ARG A 144 5.64 -5.88 0.40
N ASP A 145 5.98 -6.46 1.54
CA ASP A 145 5.64 -7.86 1.83
C ASP A 145 4.14 -8.04 2.06
N VAL A 146 3.66 -9.25 1.82
CA VAL A 146 2.22 -9.58 1.86
C VAL A 146 1.61 -9.43 3.26
N ARG A 147 2.39 -9.60 4.35
CA ARG A 147 1.91 -9.39 5.72
C ARG A 147 1.61 -7.91 5.94
N TRP A 148 2.55 -7.03 5.59
CA TRP A 148 2.32 -5.58 5.64
C TRP A 148 1.09 -5.16 4.84
N LYS A 149 0.92 -5.69 3.63
CA LYS A 149 -0.24 -5.39 2.78
C LYS A 149 -1.55 -5.79 3.43
N SER A 150 -1.61 -7.01 3.97
CA SER A 150 -2.78 -7.55 4.65
C SER A 150 -3.15 -6.70 5.88
N GLU A 151 -2.17 -6.37 6.73
CA GLU A 151 -2.37 -5.52 7.90
C GLU A 151 -2.88 -4.12 7.51
N MET A 152 -2.33 -3.54 6.44
CA MET A 152 -2.76 -2.23 5.94
C MET A 152 -4.20 -2.25 5.45
N CYS A 153 -4.61 -3.28 4.70
CA CYS A 153 -5.99 -3.44 4.22
C CYS A 153 -6.98 -3.55 5.39
N VAL A 154 -6.67 -4.36 6.41
CA VAL A 154 -7.50 -4.49 7.62
C VAL A 154 -7.65 -3.15 8.34
N GLU A 155 -6.56 -2.40 8.48
CA GLU A 155 -6.57 -1.10 9.14
C GLU A 155 -7.39 -0.05 8.38
N ILE A 156 -7.33 -0.04 7.04
CA ILE A 156 -8.12 0.86 6.20
C ILE A 156 -9.60 0.51 6.24
N GLU A 157 -9.97 -0.77 6.23
CA GLU A 157 -11.36 -1.18 6.39
C GLU A 157 -11.92 -0.78 7.76
N ALA A 158 -11.12 -0.94 8.82
CA ALA A 158 -11.49 -0.48 10.15
C ALA A 158 -11.68 1.05 10.21
N LEU A 159 -10.83 1.81 9.50
CA LEU A 159 -10.97 3.27 9.37
C LEU A 159 -12.26 3.64 8.62
N ALA A 160 -12.54 2.98 7.51
CA ALA A 160 -13.75 3.19 6.72
C ALA A 160 -15.02 2.88 7.52
N ALA A 161 -15.05 1.76 8.24
CA ALA A 161 -16.17 1.39 9.11
C ALA A 161 -16.44 2.45 10.19
N LYS A 162 -15.37 3.02 10.77
CA LYS A 162 -15.48 4.10 11.74
C LYS A 162 -16.04 5.38 11.13
N GLU A 163 -15.56 5.79 9.95
CA GLU A 163 -16.08 6.98 9.28
C GLU A 163 -17.51 6.79 8.78
N ALA A 164 -17.89 5.59 8.30
CA ALA A 164 -19.27 5.27 7.95
C ALA A 164 -20.22 5.43 9.15
N THR A 165 -19.85 4.86 10.31
CA THR A 165 -20.61 4.99 11.55
C THR A 165 -20.76 6.47 11.97
N ALA A 166 -19.68 7.26 11.84
CA ALA A 166 -19.71 8.68 12.17
C ALA A 166 -20.56 9.50 11.18
N PHE A 167 -20.58 9.12 9.91
CA PHE A 167 -21.38 9.77 8.87
C PHE A 167 -22.88 9.55 9.10
N GLU A 168 -23.28 8.33 9.47
CA GLU A 168 -24.66 7.99 9.82
C GLU A 168 -25.17 8.79 11.03
N GLN A 169 -24.34 8.96 12.07
CA GLN A 169 -24.70 9.71 13.28
C GLN A 169 -24.96 11.20 13.04
N VAL A 170 -24.32 11.80 12.03
CA VAL A 170 -24.52 13.22 11.68
C VAL A 170 -25.85 13.42 10.95
N GLY A 171 -26.40 12.39 10.32
CA GLY A 171 -27.68 12.46 9.61
C GLY A 171 -28.92 12.58 10.52
N ASP A 172 -28.82 12.13 11.77
CA ASP A 172 -29.95 12.08 12.71
C ASP A 172 -30.05 13.32 13.62
N ASP A 173 -28.97 14.08 13.76
CA ASP A 173 -28.95 15.32 14.56
C ASP A 173 -29.07 16.55 13.64
N ASP A 174 -30.30 17.08 13.47
CA ASP A 174 -30.65 18.33 12.74
C ASP A 174 -30.05 19.61 13.36
N SER A 175 -28.97 19.47 14.15
CA SER A 175 -28.23 20.56 14.75
C SER A 175 -27.10 20.98 13.81
N THR A 176 -27.41 21.94 12.94
CA THR A 176 -26.48 22.56 11.98
C THR A 176 -25.12 22.90 12.63
N PRO A 177 -24.03 22.16 12.33
CA PRO A 177 -22.73 22.47 12.90
C PRO A 177 -22.17 23.70 12.21
N SER A 178 -21.99 24.75 13.02
CA SER A 178 -21.37 26.01 12.64
C SER A 178 -19.92 25.79 12.21
N GLY A 179 -19.67 25.96 10.91
CA GLY A 179 -18.38 26.28 10.28
C GLY A 179 -17.11 25.92 11.06
N GLU A 180 -16.80 24.63 11.18
CA GLU A 180 -15.43 24.24 11.54
C GLU A 180 -14.49 24.64 10.39
N SER A 181 -13.51 25.48 10.74
CA SER A 181 -12.47 25.92 9.83
C SER A 181 -11.70 24.71 9.29
N PRO A 182 -11.22 24.73 8.03
CA PRO A 182 -10.44 23.63 7.48
C PRO A 182 -9.23 23.40 8.39
N SER A 183 -9.22 22.27 9.09
CA SER A 183 -8.08 21.86 9.89
C SER A 183 -6.86 21.77 8.97
N GLU A 184 -5.82 22.55 9.26
CA GLU A 184 -4.56 22.55 8.49
C GLU A 184 -3.79 21.22 8.61
N ALA A 185 -4.26 20.29 9.46
CA ALA A 185 -3.64 19.00 9.63
C ALA A 185 -3.83 18.10 8.39
N PRO A 186 -2.80 17.36 7.96
CA PRO A 186 -2.92 16.41 6.86
C PRO A 186 -3.95 15.31 7.21
N SER A 187 -4.73 14.86 6.23
CA SER A 187 -5.66 13.73 6.44
C SER A 187 -4.89 12.39 6.48
N VAL A 188 -5.47 11.35 7.10
CA VAL A 188 -4.87 10.01 7.04
C VAL A 188 -4.73 9.52 5.60
N ILE A 189 -5.73 9.80 4.76
CA ILE A 189 -5.71 9.39 3.36
C ILE A 189 -4.55 10.05 2.62
N ASP A 190 -4.27 11.33 2.88
CA ASP A 190 -3.11 12.00 2.31
C ASP A 190 -1.79 11.35 2.74
N LEU A 191 -1.65 11.07 4.03
CA LEU A 191 -0.45 10.45 4.58
C LEU A 191 -0.24 9.04 4.02
N LEU A 192 -1.30 8.25 3.87
CA LEU A 192 -1.26 6.92 3.26
C LEU A 192 -0.88 7.01 1.78
N LEU A 193 -1.47 7.92 1.02
CA LEU A 193 -1.15 8.08 -0.40
C LEU A 193 0.27 8.58 -0.62
N ASP A 194 0.76 9.47 0.25
CA ASP A 194 2.15 9.93 0.24
C ASP A 194 3.13 8.79 0.60
N MET A 195 2.73 7.87 1.47
CA MET A 195 3.51 6.67 1.79
C MET A 195 3.50 5.67 0.62
N LEU A 196 2.31 5.31 0.12
CA LEU A 196 2.13 4.33 -0.95
C LEU A 196 2.83 4.77 -2.24
N SER A 197 2.74 6.05 -2.60
CA SER A 197 3.36 6.59 -3.82
C SER A 197 4.88 6.47 -3.86
N ARG A 198 5.55 6.33 -2.71
CA ARG A 198 7.00 6.11 -2.64
C ARG A 198 7.38 4.67 -2.96
N ASP A 199 6.49 3.74 -2.64
CA ASP A 199 6.72 2.30 -2.77
C ASP A 199 6.05 1.71 -4.03
N LEU A 200 5.27 2.51 -4.77
CA LEU A 200 4.69 2.11 -6.04
C LEU A 200 5.77 1.96 -7.11
N PRO A 201 5.84 0.81 -7.80
CA PRO A 201 6.77 0.63 -8.89
C PRO A 201 6.38 1.54 -10.05
N ARG A 202 7.34 2.32 -10.55
CA ARG A 202 7.19 2.99 -11.85
C ARG A 202 7.29 1.96 -12.97
N ALA A 203 6.30 1.96 -13.87
CA ALA A 203 6.39 1.22 -15.11
C ALA A 203 7.61 1.70 -15.91
N PRO A 204 8.45 0.79 -16.41
CA PRO A 204 9.78 1.19 -16.87
C PRO A 204 9.77 1.97 -18.19
N THR A 205 8.68 1.88 -18.96
CA THR A 205 8.46 2.67 -20.17
C THR A 205 7.82 4.03 -19.90
N THR A 206 7.29 4.27 -18.70
CA THR A 206 6.56 5.49 -18.36
C THR A 206 7.54 6.62 -17.98
N PRO A 207 7.50 7.77 -18.68
CA PRO A 207 8.27 8.95 -18.30
C PRO A 207 7.98 9.38 -16.86
N LEU A 208 9.00 9.91 -16.17
CA LEU A 208 8.84 10.32 -14.76
C LEU A 208 7.73 11.36 -14.57
N ALA A 209 7.60 12.32 -15.50
CA ALA A 209 6.57 13.34 -15.44
C ALA A 209 5.16 12.74 -15.51
N ASP A 210 4.95 11.78 -16.40
CA ASP A 210 3.67 11.09 -16.58
C ASP A 210 3.33 10.26 -15.33
N HIS A 211 4.32 9.54 -14.78
CA HIS A 211 4.13 8.79 -13.54
C HIS A 211 3.74 9.69 -12.36
N VAL A 212 4.40 10.84 -12.19
CA VAL A 212 4.06 11.81 -11.14
C VAL A 212 2.66 12.39 -11.36
N PHE A 213 2.28 12.66 -12.61
CA PHE A 213 0.95 13.14 -12.96
C PHE A 213 -0.13 12.08 -12.65
N GLU A 214 0.09 10.83 -13.04
CA GLU A 214 -0.80 9.70 -12.73
C GLU A 214 -1.01 9.54 -11.22
N LEU A 215 0.07 9.61 -10.42
CA LEU A 215 -0.02 9.56 -8.96
C LEU A 215 -0.82 10.74 -8.39
N ALA A 216 -0.64 11.95 -8.92
CA ALA A 216 -1.38 13.13 -8.48
C ALA A 216 -2.88 13.04 -8.79
N GLU A 217 -3.23 12.58 -10.00
CA GLU A 217 -4.63 12.37 -10.39
C GLU A 217 -5.27 11.23 -9.59
N ARG A 218 -4.54 10.12 -9.36
CA ARG A 218 -5.04 9.01 -8.53
C ARG A 218 -5.29 9.47 -7.09
N ARG A 219 -4.39 10.29 -6.52
CA ARG A 219 -4.59 10.90 -5.20
C ARG A 219 -5.85 11.78 -5.17
N ARG A 220 -6.04 12.63 -6.18
CA ARG A 220 -7.22 13.49 -6.29
C ARG A 220 -8.51 12.69 -6.41
N CYS A 221 -8.49 11.63 -7.21
CA CYS A 221 -9.63 10.73 -7.40
C CYS A 221 -10.01 10.04 -6.09
N LEU A 222 -9.05 9.39 -5.43
CA LEU A 222 -9.29 8.70 -4.16
C LEU A 222 -9.81 9.62 -3.06
N ARG A 223 -9.30 10.85 -2.97
CA ARG A 223 -9.85 11.85 -2.04
C ARG A 223 -11.31 12.16 -2.31
N ARG A 224 -11.67 12.36 -3.58
CA ARG A 224 -13.05 12.64 -3.98
C ARG A 224 -13.96 11.47 -3.70
N LEU A 225 -13.52 10.26 -4.05
CA LEU A 225 -14.26 9.03 -3.82
C LEU A 225 -14.49 8.83 -2.32
N TRP A 226 -13.44 8.95 -1.52
CA TRP A 226 -13.56 8.91 -0.06
C TRP A 226 -14.53 9.95 0.50
N GLN A 227 -14.41 11.23 0.09
CA GLN A 227 -15.31 12.29 0.53
C GLN A 227 -16.75 12.06 0.09
N ALA A 228 -16.96 11.51 -1.10
CA ALA A 228 -18.29 11.16 -1.60
C ALA A 228 -18.90 10.01 -0.77
N THR A 229 -18.10 9.04 -0.35
CA THR A 229 -18.55 7.90 0.47
C THR A 229 -18.80 8.26 1.93
N PHE A 230 -17.93 9.05 2.56
CA PHE A 230 -17.94 9.28 4.01
C PHE A 230 -18.22 10.74 4.43
N GLY A 231 -18.47 11.63 3.46
CA GLY A 231 -18.76 13.06 3.69
C GLY A 231 -17.55 13.93 4.10
N ARG A 232 -16.46 13.33 4.59
CA ARG A 232 -15.24 14.04 5.01
C ARG A 232 -13.99 13.19 4.87
N LEU A 233 -12.82 13.83 5.02
CA LEU A 233 -11.55 13.11 5.13
C LEU A 233 -11.23 12.82 6.60
N PRO A 234 -10.75 11.61 6.94
CA PRO A 234 -10.42 11.25 8.31
C PRO A 234 -9.22 12.08 8.80
N PRO A 235 -9.29 12.63 10.03
CA PRO A 235 -8.17 13.36 10.60
C PRO A 235 -6.97 12.43 10.79
N ALA A 236 -5.74 12.95 10.66
CA ALA A 236 -4.51 12.20 10.96
C ALA A 236 -4.66 11.39 12.25
N SER A 237 -4.61 10.06 12.12
CA SER A 237 -4.74 9.11 13.20
C SER A 237 -3.39 8.43 13.47
N GLN A 238 -3.29 7.72 14.59
CA GLN A 238 -2.09 6.94 14.92
C GLN A 238 -1.80 5.83 13.90
N LEU A 239 -2.77 5.46 13.08
CA LEU A 239 -2.65 4.46 12.01
C LEU A 239 -1.59 4.88 10.99
N ALA A 240 -1.70 6.10 10.46
CA ALA A 240 -0.71 6.65 9.54
C ALA A 240 0.68 6.73 10.19
N LEU A 241 0.72 7.02 11.49
CA LEU A 241 1.98 7.11 12.25
C LEU A 241 2.62 5.74 12.52
N LYS A 242 1.84 4.66 12.61
CA LYS A 242 2.33 3.30 12.84
C LYS A 242 3.16 2.79 11.67
N HIS A 243 2.71 3.07 10.45
CA HIS A 243 3.30 2.53 9.21
C HIS A 243 4.25 3.47 8.50
N MET A 244 4.30 4.74 8.89
CA MET A 244 5.27 5.65 8.32
C MET A 244 6.71 5.16 8.60
N PRO A 245 7.59 5.12 7.58
CA PRO A 245 8.99 4.81 7.79
C PRO A 245 9.56 5.72 8.88
N ARG A 246 10.18 5.13 9.90
CA ARG A 246 10.77 5.89 11.03
C ARG A 246 11.76 6.98 10.59
N ALA A 247 12.34 6.86 9.39
CA ALA A 247 13.27 7.81 8.82
C ALA A 247 12.63 9.18 8.49
N ASP A 248 11.31 9.24 8.26
CA ASP A 248 10.62 10.45 7.81
C ASP A 248 10.08 11.32 8.94
N PHE A 249 9.94 10.76 10.15
CA PHE A 249 9.60 11.51 11.34
C PHE A 249 10.86 12.11 11.98
N GLN A 250 11.54 13.00 11.26
CA GLN A 250 12.17 14.11 11.96
C GLN A 250 11.04 15.10 12.23
N PRO A 251 10.47 15.18 13.46
CA PRO A 251 9.63 16.31 13.78
C PRO A 251 10.48 17.52 13.42
N VAL A 252 9.95 18.39 12.56
CA VAL A 252 10.56 19.68 12.26
C VAL A 252 10.63 20.39 13.60
N ARG A 253 11.73 20.15 14.33
CA ARG A 253 12.09 20.93 15.48
C ARG A 253 12.22 22.29 14.87
N SER A 254 11.26 23.16 15.19
CA SER A 254 11.32 24.56 14.91
C SER A 254 12.62 25.07 15.53
N ASN A 255 13.72 24.94 14.76
CA ASN A 255 14.97 25.64 14.97
C ASN A 255 14.68 27.10 14.62
N GLY A 256 13.78 27.71 15.39
CA GLY A 256 13.78 29.15 15.56
C GLY A 256 15.19 29.54 16.02
N PRO A 257 15.72 30.65 15.52
CA PRO A 257 17.07 31.09 15.88
C PRO A 257 17.19 31.11 17.40
N LYS A 258 18.18 30.36 17.93
CA LYS A 258 18.54 30.40 19.34
C LYS A 258 18.75 31.86 19.72
N ARG A 259 17.77 32.46 20.41
CA ARG A 259 17.94 33.77 21.03
C ARG A 259 19.08 33.63 22.02
N MET A 260 20.25 34.16 21.63
CA MET A 260 21.37 34.30 22.54
C MET A 260 20.91 35.21 23.68
N LEU A 261 20.77 34.64 24.88
CA LEU A 261 20.66 35.41 26.11
C LEU A 261 21.97 36.16 26.29
N VAL A 262 21.97 37.45 25.94
CA VAL A 262 23.04 38.38 26.26
C VAL A 262 23.07 38.53 27.79
N PRO A 263 24.18 38.23 28.48
CA PRO A 263 24.28 38.42 29.92
C PRO A 263 24.11 39.91 30.27
N LEU A 264 23.27 40.20 31.26
CA LEU A 264 23.15 41.56 31.80
C LEU A 264 24.49 42.00 32.41
N PRO A 265 24.91 43.26 32.19
CA PRO A 265 26.15 43.77 32.76
C PRO A 265 26.06 43.85 34.29
N PRO A 266 27.18 43.59 35.00
CA PRO A 266 27.23 43.69 36.46
C PRO A 266 27.01 45.14 36.93
N ARG A 267 26.27 45.29 38.04
CA ARG A 267 26.07 46.56 38.75
C ARG A 267 27.26 46.90 39.64
#